data_AF-A0A261C429-F1
#
_entry.id   AF-A0A261C429-F1
#
_cell.length_a   1.000
_cell.length_b   1.000
_cell.length_c   1.000
_cell.angle_alpha   90.00
_cell.angle_beta   90.00
_cell.angle_gamma   90.00
#
_symmetry.space_group_name_H-M   'P 1'
#
loop_
_entity.id
_entity.type
_entity.pdbx_description
1 polymer ?
#
loop_
_entity_poly.entity_id
_entity_poly.type
_entity_poly.pdbx_seq_one_letter_code
_entity_poly.pdbx_strand_id
1 'polypeptide(L)'
;MIECSPQKASCLVALFVVIAVYYIFAETNLFTKDLNTFEKDVPKCIPIFNEANGMIAKEINSTKRILKNPEVYSNISAKCEKAIECAESFGSPMKSYYLDGKYNPCMFFAFYHGYFSSCADRLIGKVGDQIPCIETVFQESFHNKTEKCEAYKNAQPCIVRAILNACDVMPEEGKMRKKQTKKDFYADEIYNLVPALCMDY
;
A
#
# COMPACT_ATOMS: atom_id res chain seq x y z
N MET A 1 18.04 29.15 30.89
CA MET A 1 18.78 28.00 30.33
C MET A 1 18.34 26.76 31.11
N ILE A 2 17.73 25.79 30.44
CA ILE A 2 17.39 24.50 31.08
C ILE A 2 18.63 23.63 30.94
N GLU A 3 19.37 23.46 32.04
CA GLU A 3 20.45 22.48 32.11
C GLU A 3 19.85 21.07 32.16
N CYS A 4 19.71 20.45 31.00
CA CYS A 4 19.45 19.02 30.92
C CYS A 4 20.72 18.27 31.34
N SER A 5 20.72 17.71 32.56
CA SER A 5 21.76 16.77 33.00
C SER A 5 21.91 15.63 31.97
N PRO A 6 23.14 15.28 31.55
CA PRO A 6 23.39 14.24 30.54
C PRO A 6 22.82 12.87 30.96
N GLN A 7 22.69 12.61 32.26
CA GLN A 7 22.07 11.42 32.80
C GLN A 7 20.55 11.38 32.57
N LYS A 8 19.87 12.53 32.69
CA LYS A 8 18.43 12.65 32.42
C LYS A 8 18.10 12.56 30.93
N ALA A 9 18.95 13.14 30.07
CA ALA A 9 18.83 13.02 28.62
C ALA A 9 19.03 11.56 28.16
N SER A 10 20.02 10.85 28.73
CA SER A 10 20.27 9.43 28.44
C SER A 10 19.11 8.52 28.87
N CYS A 11 18.53 8.73 30.05
CA CYS A 11 17.32 8.02 30.48
C CYS A 11 16.11 8.27 29.57
N LEU A 12 15.90 9.50 29.10
CA LEU A 12 14.81 9.81 28.17
C LEU A 12 14.99 9.12 26.83
N VAL A 13 16.21 9.14 26.26
CA VAL A 13 16.51 8.43 25.01
C VAL A 13 16.31 6.92 25.18
N ALA A 14 16.81 6.34 26.27
CA ALA A 14 16.59 4.91 26.55
C ALA A 14 15.10 4.57 26.69
N LEU A 15 14.30 5.42 27.35
CA LEU A 15 12.86 5.26 27.44
C LEU A 15 12.18 5.32 26.07
N PHE A 16 12.54 6.28 25.21
CA PHE A 16 12.02 6.36 23.85
C PHE A 16 12.39 5.14 23.01
N VAL A 17 13.61 4.62 23.14
CA VAL A 17 14.05 3.39 22.48
C VAL A 17 13.24 2.19 22.96
N VAL A 18 13.06 2.03 24.27
CA VAL A 18 12.26 0.92 24.84
C VAL A 18 10.80 1.01 24.38
N ILE A 19 10.22 2.22 24.38
CA ILE A 19 8.87 2.45 23.89
C ILE A 19 8.78 2.11 22.40
N ALA A 20 9.69 2.62 21.57
CA ALA A 20 9.72 2.34 20.14
C ALA A 20 9.86 0.83 19.85
N VAL A 21 10.77 0.15 20.55
CA VAL A 21 10.95 -1.30 20.46
C VAL A 21 9.68 -2.04 20.87
N TYR A 22 9.03 -1.64 21.96
CA TYR A 22 7.77 -2.24 22.40
C TYR A 22 6.66 -2.06 21.35
N TYR A 23 6.51 -0.88 20.78
CA TYR A 23 5.53 -0.62 19.70
C TYR A 23 5.82 -1.48 18.46
N ILE A 24 7.07 -1.57 18.03
CA ILE A 24 7.49 -2.42 16.91
C ILE A 24 7.15 -3.90 17.18
N PHE A 25 7.45 -4.40 18.38
CA PHE A 25 7.12 -5.78 18.77
C PHE A 25 5.62 -6.03 18.87
N ALA A 26 4.84 -5.06 19.37
CA ALA A 26 3.39 -5.19 19.48
C ALA A 26 2.73 -5.23 18.09
N GLU A 27 3.14 -4.35 17.18
CA GLU A 27 2.64 -4.31 15.81
C GLU A 27 3.01 -5.58 15.03
N THR A 28 4.28 -6.00 15.05
CA THR A 28 4.74 -7.21 14.35
C THR A 28 4.03 -8.48 14.81
N ASN A 29 3.75 -8.61 16.11
CA ASN A 29 2.98 -9.73 16.65
C ASN A 29 1.51 -9.69 16.23
N LEU A 30 0.90 -8.50 16.16
CA LEU A 30 -0.48 -8.33 15.68
C LEU A 30 -0.61 -8.74 14.22
N PHE A 31 0.29 -8.25 13.35
CA PHE A 31 0.31 -8.61 11.92
C PHE A 31 0.47 -10.12 11.71
N THR A 32 1.42 -10.72 12.41
CA THR A 32 1.69 -12.16 12.29
C THR A 32 0.49 -12.99 12.75
N LYS A 33 -0.23 -12.54 13.78
CA LYS A 33 -1.43 -13.22 14.27
C LYS A 33 -2.58 -13.12 13.27
N ASP A 34 -2.83 -11.93 12.73
CA ASP A 34 -3.92 -11.71 11.77
C ASP A 34 -3.65 -12.45 10.44
N LEU A 35 -2.41 -12.43 9.97
CA LEU A 35 -1.97 -13.19 8.79
C LEU A 35 -2.24 -14.69 8.95
N ASN A 36 -1.80 -15.27 10.07
CA ASN A 36 -2.00 -16.70 10.36
C ASN A 36 -3.48 -17.06 10.52
N THR A 37 -4.29 -16.14 11.06
CA THR A 37 -5.73 -16.34 11.21
C THR A 37 -6.40 -16.32 9.83
N PHE A 38 -6.10 -15.32 9.02
CA PHE A 38 -6.60 -15.21 7.65
C PHE A 38 -6.26 -16.46 6.81
N GLU A 39 -5.01 -16.92 6.83
CA GLU A 39 -4.61 -18.11 6.07
C GLU A 39 -5.35 -19.40 6.49
N LYS A 40 -5.75 -19.49 7.76
CA LYS A 40 -6.57 -20.61 8.27
C LYS A 40 -8.04 -20.48 7.89
N ASP A 41 -8.56 -19.26 7.83
CA ASP A 41 -9.96 -18.99 7.50
C ASP A 41 -10.23 -19.19 5.99
N VAL A 42 -9.25 -18.86 5.14
CA VAL A 42 -9.39 -18.91 3.67
C VAL A 42 -8.35 -19.76 2.93
N PRO A 43 -8.08 -21.02 3.35
CA PRO A 43 -6.97 -21.83 2.84
C PRO A 43 -7.07 -22.10 1.33
N LYS A 44 -8.29 -22.14 0.78
CA LYS A 44 -8.54 -22.36 -0.66
C LYS A 44 -8.23 -21.13 -1.51
N CYS A 45 -8.16 -19.94 -0.92
CA CYS A 45 -7.89 -18.69 -1.63
C CYS A 45 -6.39 -18.38 -1.69
N ILE A 46 -5.59 -18.96 -0.77
CA ILE A 46 -4.14 -18.73 -0.69
C ILE A 46 -3.39 -19.03 -1.99
N PRO A 47 -3.67 -20.13 -2.72
CA PRO A 47 -3.04 -20.36 -4.02
C PRO A 47 -3.33 -19.26 -5.05
N ILE A 48 -4.53 -18.66 -5.00
CA ILE A 48 -4.94 -17.59 -5.92
C ILE A 48 -4.14 -16.31 -5.61
N PHE A 49 -3.98 -15.98 -4.32
CA PHE A 49 -3.12 -14.87 -3.88
C PHE A 49 -1.66 -15.09 -4.24
N ASN A 50 -1.12 -16.30 -4.04
CA ASN A 50 0.27 -16.60 -4.38
C ASN A 50 0.53 -16.42 -5.88
N GLU A 51 -0.41 -16.85 -6.74
CA GLU A 51 -0.30 -16.64 -8.18
C GLU A 51 -0.35 -15.15 -8.55
N ALA A 52 -1.28 -14.39 -7.96
CA ALA A 52 -1.38 -12.95 -8.17
C ALA A 52 -0.10 -12.22 -7.73
N ASN A 53 0.43 -12.55 -6.55
CA ASN A 53 1.69 -12.01 -6.04
C ASN A 53 2.88 -12.33 -6.95
N GLY A 54 2.92 -13.53 -7.54
CA GLY A 54 3.92 -13.90 -8.53
C GLY A 54 3.85 -13.01 -9.79
N MET A 55 2.64 -12.71 -10.27
CA MET A 55 2.44 -11.80 -11.40
C MET A 55 2.86 -10.36 -11.05
N ILE A 56 2.49 -9.88 -9.86
CA ILE A 56 2.88 -8.56 -9.35
C ILE A 56 4.40 -8.45 -9.26
N ALA A 57 5.06 -9.41 -8.61
CA ALA A 57 6.51 -9.41 -8.45
C ALA A 57 7.22 -9.39 -9.81
N LYS A 58 6.74 -10.19 -10.78
CA LYS A 58 7.28 -10.19 -12.14
C LYS A 58 7.14 -8.82 -12.81
N GLU A 59 5.97 -8.20 -12.74
CA GLU A 59 5.72 -6.89 -13.33
C GLU A 59 6.61 -5.82 -12.70
N ILE A 60 6.60 -5.71 -11.37
CA ILE A 60 7.38 -4.73 -10.60
C ILE A 60 8.89 -4.87 -10.83
N ASN A 61 9.40 -6.09 -10.91
CA ASN A 61 10.82 -6.35 -11.16
C ASN A 61 11.23 -6.07 -12.62
N SER A 62 10.31 -6.25 -13.58
CA SER A 62 10.61 -6.04 -15.00
C SER A 62 10.52 -4.58 -15.45
N THR A 63 9.66 -3.77 -14.81
CA THR A 63 9.50 -2.35 -15.14
C THR A 63 10.66 -1.53 -14.55
N LYS A 64 10.96 -0.35 -15.11
CA LYS A 64 11.82 0.66 -14.46
C LYS A 64 11.02 1.76 -13.76
N ARG A 65 9.74 1.92 -14.09
CA ARG A 65 8.84 2.91 -13.49
C ARG A 65 8.15 2.35 -12.25
N ILE A 66 7.59 3.22 -11.41
CA ILE A 66 6.77 2.79 -10.26
C ILE A 66 5.40 2.31 -10.73
N LEU A 67 4.66 3.15 -11.46
CA LEU A 67 3.36 2.79 -12.04
C LEU A 67 3.31 3.10 -13.54
N LYS A 68 2.53 2.30 -14.25
CA LYS A 68 2.13 2.49 -15.65
C LYS A 68 0.62 2.78 -15.71
N ASN A 69 0.10 2.97 -16.91
CA ASN A 69 -1.35 3.09 -17.12
C ASN A 69 -2.08 1.88 -16.49
N PRO A 70 -3.25 2.10 -15.87
CA PRO A 70 -4.01 1.05 -15.20
C PRO A 70 -4.24 -0.20 -16.05
N GLU A 71 -4.55 -0.04 -17.34
CA GLU A 71 -4.84 -1.13 -18.28
C GLU A 71 -3.73 -2.18 -18.39
N VAL A 72 -2.47 -1.79 -18.19
CA VAL A 72 -1.32 -2.72 -18.16
C VAL A 72 -1.47 -3.77 -17.07
N TYR A 73 -2.17 -3.43 -15.98
CA TYR A 73 -2.37 -4.30 -14.83
C TYR A 73 -3.67 -5.11 -14.90
N SER A 74 -4.46 -5.02 -15.98
CA SER A 74 -5.76 -5.70 -16.12
C SER A 74 -5.75 -7.18 -15.71
N ASN A 75 -4.75 -7.95 -16.18
CA ASN A 75 -4.60 -9.36 -15.82
C ASN A 75 -4.26 -9.57 -14.33
N ILE A 76 -3.39 -8.72 -13.77
CA ILE A 76 -3.03 -8.75 -12.34
C ILE A 76 -4.26 -8.43 -11.50
N SER A 77 -4.98 -7.37 -11.88
CA SER A 77 -6.17 -6.89 -11.20
C SER A 77 -7.29 -7.91 -11.21
N ALA A 78 -7.60 -8.52 -12.36
CA ALA A 78 -8.59 -9.59 -12.46
C ALA A 78 -8.23 -10.79 -11.56
N LYS A 79 -6.93 -11.12 -11.45
CA LYS A 79 -6.48 -12.20 -10.57
C LYS A 79 -6.63 -11.84 -9.09
N CYS A 80 -6.30 -10.60 -8.74
CA CYS A 80 -6.46 -10.09 -7.38
C CYS A 80 -7.92 -9.97 -6.97
N GLU A 81 -8.80 -9.48 -7.84
CA GLU A 81 -10.26 -9.47 -7.63
C GLU A 81 -10.78 -10.87 -7.34
N LYS A 82 -10.39 -11.87 -8.16
CA LYS A 82 -10.75 -13.27 -7.90
C LYS A 82 -10.25 -13.79 -6.55
N ALA A 83 -9.07 -13.36 -6.11
CA ALA A 83 -8.52 -13.76 -4.81
C ALA A 83 -9.29 -13.11 -3.64
N ILE A 84 -9.64 -11.83 -3.78
CA ILE A 84 -10.41 -11.05 -2.81
C ILE A 84 -11.83 -11.61 -2.70
N GLU A 85 -12.52 -11.81 -3.82
CA GLU A 85 -13.87 -12.41 -3.87
C GLU A 85 -13.90 -13.81 -3.26
N CYS A 86 -12.86 -14.61 -3.50
CA CYS A 86 -12.71 -15.90 -2.84
C CYS A 86 -12.71 -15.74 -1.33
N ALA A 87 -11.89 -14.83 -0.78
CA ALA A 87 -11.81 -14.61 0.66
C ALA A 87 -13.12 -14.07 1.26
N GLU A 88 -13.76 -13.13 0.57
CA GLU A 88 -15.05 -12.55 0.99
C GLU A 88 -16.17 -13.60 1.03
N SER A 89 -16.15 -14.60 0.14
CA SER A 89 -17.14 -15.68 0.13
C SER A 89 -17.12 -16.58 1.38
N PHE A 90 -16.03 -16.57 2.15
CA PHE A 90 -15.91 -17.28 3.42
C PHE A 90 -16.38 -16.45 4.64
N GLY A 91 -16.91 -15.24 4.42
CA GLY A 91 -17.39 -14.36 5.49
C GLY A 91 -16.28 -13.65 6.27
N SER A 92 -15.06 -13.63 5.71
CA SER A 92 -13.87 -12.98 6.26
C SER A 92 -13.51 -11.77 5.39
N PRO A 93 -14.08 -10.57 5.65
CA PRO A 93 -13.71 -9.38 4.88
C PRO A 93 -12.21 -9.13 5.07
N MET A 94 -11.42 -9.10 4.00
CA MET A 94 -9.97 -8.88 4.13
C MET A 94 -9.63 -7.61 4.92
N LYS A 95 -10.49 -6.58 4.81
CA LYS A 95 -10.38 -5.30 5.54
C LYS A 95 -10.55 -5.42 7.06
N SER A 96 -11.05 -6.55 7.59
CA SER A 96 -11.14 -6.81 9.03
C SER A 96 -9.85 -7.34 9.63
N TYR A 97 -8.87 -7.70 8.81
CA TYR A 97 -7.55 -8.16 9.23
C TYR A 97 -6.51 -7.07 8.94
N TYR A 98 -5.49 -6.96 9.79
CA TYR A 98 -4.30 -6.17 9.48
C TYR A 98 -3.35 -7.03 8.63
N LEU A 99 -3.60 -7.07 7.31
CA LEU A 99 -2.85 -7.91 6.34
C LEU A 99 -1.64 -7.21 5.71
N ASP A 100 -1.08 -6.23 6.41
CA ASP A 100 0.08 -5.49 5.93
C ASP A 100 1.20 -6.44 5.48
N GLY A 101 1.58 -6.34 4.20
CA GLY A 101 2.55 -7.25 3.58
C GLY A 101 1.97 -8.08 2.44
N LYS A 102 1.82 -9.39 2.64
CA LYS A 102 1.64 -10.39 1.58
C LYS A 102 0.38 -10.21 0.72
N TYR A 103 -0.69 -9.62 1.26
CA TYR A 103 -1.98 -9.54 0.56
C TYR A 103 -2.38 -8.13 0.12
N ASN A 104 -1.80 -7.10 0.73
CA ASN A 104 -2.03 -5.69 0.39
C ASN A 104 -1.79 -5.34 -1.10
N PRO A 105 -0.77 -5.88 -1.79
CA PRO A 105 -0.58 -5.59 -3.21
C PRO A 105 -1.83 -5.86 -4.05
N CYS A 106 -2.58 -6.92 -3.73
CA CYS A 106 -3.80 -7.22 -4.45
C CYS A 106 -4.92 -6.20 -4.20
N MET A 107 -5.02 -5.66 -2.98
CA MET A 107 -5.94 -4.56 -2.68
C MET A 107 -5.60 -3.35 -3.56
N PHE A 108 -4.32 -3.01 -3.69
CA PHE A 108 -3.88 -1.92 -4.54
C PHE A 108 -4.23 -2.15 -6.02
N PHE A 109 -3.88 -3.30 -6.61
CA PHE A 109 -4.10 -3.51 -8.04
C PHE A 109 -5.57 -3.65 -8.42
N ALA A 110 -6.40 -4.24 -7.56
CA ALA A 110 -7.85 -4.26 -7.74
C ALA A 110 -8.42 -2.81 -7.72
N PHE A 111 -7.98 -2.00 -6.75
CA PHE A 111 -8.36 -0.59 -6.67
C PHE A 111 -7.88 0.23 -7.89
N TYR A 112 -6.60 0.12 -8.25
CA TYR A 112 -5.92 0.94 -9.25
C TYR A 112 -6.46 0.77 -10.67
N HIS A 113 -6.70 -0.49 -11.08
CA HIS A 113 -7.30 -0.81 -12.38
C HIS A 113 -8.83 -0.66 -12.39
N GLY A 114 -9.50 -0.95 -11.27
CA GLY A 114 -10.95 -0.86 -11.19
C GLY A 114 -11.42 0.58 -11.07
N TYR A 115 -12.03 0.89 -9.94
CA TYR A 115 -12.70 2.16 -9.68
C TYR A 115 -11.78 3.40 -9.82
N PHE A 116 -10.49 3.23 -9.58
CA PHE A 116 -9.53 4.33 -9.63
C PHE A 116 -8.96 4.61 -11.02
N SER A 117 -9.20 3.74 -12.01
CA SER A 117 -8.59 3.85 -13.36
C SER A 117 -8.73 5.24 -13.98
N SER A 118 -9.94 5.80 -14.00
CA SER A 118 -10.18 7.13 -14.56
C SER A 118 -9.46 8.24 -13.80
N CYS A 119 -9.28 8.09 -12.48
CA CYS A 119 -8.49 9.02 -11.68
C CYS A 119 -7.00 8.88 -12.00
N ALA A 120 -6.49 7.65 -12.11
CA ALA A 120 -5.12 7.38 -12.51
C ALA A 120 -4.83 7.97 -13.90
N ASP A 121 -5.72 7.83 -14.87
CA ASP A 121 -5.56 8.44 -16.21
C ASP A 121 -5.47 9.97 -16.13
N ARG A 122 -6.30 10.61 -15.29
CA ARG A 122 -6.22 12.06 -15.05
C ARG A 122 -4.88 12.46 -14.43
N LEU A 123 -4.36 11.67 -13.49
CA LEU A 123 -3.07 11.94 -12.85
C LEU A 123 -1.91 11.76 -13.83
N ILE A 124 -1.95 10.71 -14.67
CA ILE A 124 -0.96 10.46 -15.72
C ILE A 124 -0.98 11.59 -16.76
N GLY A 125 -2.17 12.11 -17.09
CA GLY A 125 -2.33 13.27 -17.97
C GLY A 125 -1.69 14.56 -17.44
N LYS A 126 -1.28 14.62 -16.17
CA LYS A 126 -0.55 15.74 -15.55
C LYS A 126 0.97 15.58 -15.59
N VAL A 127 1.50 14.51 -16.17
CA VAL A 127 2.94 14.41 -16.46
C VAL A 127 3.33 15.58 -17.36
N GLY A 128 4.34 16.35 -16.96
CA GLY A 128 4.75 17.61 -17.57
C GLY A 128 4.29 18.86 -16.80
N ASP A 129 3.32 18.75 -15.89
CA ASP A 129 2.81 19.89 -15.09
C ASP A 129 3.73 20.25 -13.91
N GLN A 130 4.93 19.67 -13.83
CA GLN A 130 5.92 19.91 -12.78
C GLN A 130 5.41 19.57 -11.37
N ILE A 131 4.50 18.60 -11.24
CA ILE A 131 4.08 18.06 -9.94
C ILE A 131 5.05 16.93 -9.58
N PRO A 132 5.98 17.11 -8.61
CA PRO A 132 7.12 16.21 -8.46
C PRO A 132 6.73 14.74 -8.27
N CYS A 133 5.71 14.46 -7.46
CA CYS A 133 5.29 13.08 -7.25
C CYS A 133 4.63 12.42 -8.47
N ILE A 134 3.99 13.20 -9.35
CA ILE A 134 3.40 12.66 -10.59
C ILE A 134 4.52 12.24 -11.53
N GLU A 135 5.57 13.06 -11.66
CA GLU A 135 6.77 12.70 -12.41
C GLU A 135 7.42 11.44 -11.84
N THR A 136 7.68 11.43 -10.52
CA THR A 136 8.29 10.29 -9.83
C THR A 136 7.51 8.99 -10.03
N VAL A 137 6.18 9.03 -9.94
CA VAL A 137 5.38 7.80 -9.97
C VAL A 137 5.12 7.29 -11.39
N PHE A 138 4.88 8.18 -12.36
CA PHE A 138 4.39 7.78 -13.69
C PHE A 138 5.43 7.92 -14.81
N GLN A 139 6.50 8.70 -14.61
CA GLN A 139 7.44 9.07 -15.66
C GLN A 139 8.88 8.65 -15.36
N GLU A 140 9.37 8.88 -14.14
CA GLU A 140 10.74 8.58 -13.75
C GLU A 140 11.06 7.08 -13.84
N SER A 141 12.32 6.79 -14.16
CA SER A 141 12.84 5.43 -14.27
C SER A 141 13.92 5.21 -13.22
N PHE A 142 13.83 4.09 -12.52
CA PHE A 142 14.71 3.73 -11.40
C PHE A 142 15.55 2.52 -11.78
N HIS A 143 16.77 2.46 -11.24
CA HIS A 143 17.73 1.41 -11.59
C HIS A 143 17.53 0.15 -10.78
N ASN A 144 17.06 0.29 -9.54
CA ASN A 144 16.88 -0.82 -8.63
C ASN A 144 15.59 -0.65 -7.81
N LYS A 145 15.23 -1.72 -7.09
CA LYS A 145 14.00 -1.81 -6.30
C LYS A 145 14.03 -0.91 -5.06
N THR A 146 15.19 -0.76 -4.43
CA THR A 146 15.38 0.11 -3.26
C THR A 146 15.06 1.56 -3.60
N GLU A 147 15.60 2.08 -4.71
CA GLU A 147 15.31 3.43 -5.20
C GLU A 147 13.81 3.62 -5.45
N LYS A 148 13.14 2.66 -6.11
CA LYS A 148 11.69 2.73 -6.32
C LYS A 148 10.90 2.77 -5.02
N CYS A 149 11.28 1.93 -4.07
CA CYS A 149 10.63 1.86 -2.77
C CYS A 149 10.73 3.21 -2.04
N GLU A 150 11.92 3.79 -1.97
CA GLU A 150 12.15 5.07 -1.31
C GLU A 150 11.44 6.21 -2.04
N ALA A 151 11.55 6.26 -3.36
CA ALA A 151 10.88 7.25 -4.19
C ALA A 151 9.35 7.18 -4.00
N TYR A 152 8.78 5.98 -3.98
CA TYR A 152 7.35 5.79 -3.76
C TYR A 152 6.92 6.27 -2.38
N LYS A 153 7.61 5.84 -1.30
CA LYS A 153 7.33 6.26 0.08
C LYS A 153 7.34 7.80 0.21
N ASN A 154 8.35 8.44 -0.36
CA ASN A 154 8.48 9.91 -0.33
C ASN A 154 7.38 10.60 -1.15
N ALA A 155 6.90 9.97 -2.22
CA ALA A 155 5.84 10.51 -3.06
C ALA A 155 4.43 10.38 -2.44
N GLN A 156 4.18 9.44 -1.51
CA GLN A 156 2.81 9.14 -1.03
C GLN A 156 2.03 10.36 -0.52
N PRO A 157 2.57 11.25 0.34
CA PRO A 157 1.81 12.41 0.82
C PRO A 157 1.42 13.36 -0.31
N CYS A 158 2.28 13.50 -1.32
CA CYS A 158 2.04 14.31 -2.49
C CYS A 158 1.01 13.65 -3.43
N ILE A 159 1.11 12.34 -3.66
CA ILE A 159 0.15 11.58 -4.47
C ILE A 159 -1.25 11.65 -3.87
N VAL A 160 -1.40 11.42 -2.56
CA VAL A 160 -2.70 11.53 -1.88
C VAL A 160 -3.30 12.92 -2.06
N ARG A 161 -2.48 13.98 -1.96
CA ARG A 161 -2.94 15.35 -2.23
C ARG A 161 -3.34 15.55 -3.69
N ALA A 162 -2.56 15.04 -4.63
CA ALA A 162 -2.87 15.13 -6.06
C ALA A 162 -4.19 14.42 -6.39
N ILE A 163 -4.45 13.27 -5.78
CA ILE A 163 -5.72 12.53 -5.87
C ILE A 163 -6.87 13.39 -5.37
N LEU A 164 -6.78 13.93 -4.15
CA LEU A 164 -7.84 14.75 -3.55
C LEU A 164 -8.17 15.99 -4.39
N ASN A 165 -7.20 16.51 -5.13
CA ASN A 165 -7.37 17.68 -6.00
C ASN A 165 -7.88 17.34 -7.41
N ALA A 166 -7.58 16.15 -7.93
CA ALA A 166 -7.88 15.77 -9.32
C ALA A 166 -9.12 14.86 -9.46
N CYS A 167 -9.53 14.23 -8.36
CA CYS A 167 -10.47 13.11 -8.39
C CYS A 167 -11.68 13.36 -7.50
N ASP A 168 -12.82 13.60 -8.15
CA ASP A 168 -14.14 13.74 -7.52
C ASP A 168 -14.72 12.40 -7.06
N VAL A 169 -14.14 11.32 -7.58
CA VAL A 169 -14.40 9.92 -7.26
C VAL A 169 -14.44 9.73 -5.73
N MET A 170 -15.60 9.31 -5.22
CA MET A 170 -15.84 9.02 -3.80
C MET A 170 -15.72 7.52 -3.59
N PRO A 171 -15.07 7.01 -2.54
CA PRO A 171 -15.08 5.58 -2.26
C PRO A 171 -16.53 5.08 -2.24
N GLU A 172 -16.82 3.94 -2.88
CA GLU A 172 -18.17 3.39 -2.90
C GLU A 172 -18.77 3.34 -1.48
N GLU A 173 -20.08 3.61 -1.38
CA GLU A 173 -20.80 3.54 -0.13
C GLU A 173 -20.59 2.15 0.52
N GLY A 174 -20.05 2.13 1.74
CA GLY A 174 -19.74 0.90 2.47
C GLY A 174 -18.28 0.41 2.36
N LYS A 175 -17.44 0.97 1.48
CA LYS A 175 -16.00 0.61 1.39
C LYS A 175 -15.10 1.34 2.38
N MET A 176 -15.58 2.43 3.00
CA MET A 176 -14.89 3.18 4.04
C MET A 176 -15.22 2.67 5.44
N ARG A 177 -14.23 2.62 6.32
CA ARG A 177 -14.45 2.33 7.75
C ARG A 177 -15.29 3.44 8.38
N LYS A 178 -16.11 3.12 9.37
CA LYS A 178 -16.87 4.14 10.14
C LYS A 178 -15.88 5.19 10.68
N LYS A 179 -16.10 6.46 10.33
CA LYS A 179 -15.28 7.65 10.67
C LYS A 179 -13.98 7.86 9.87
N GLN A 180 -13.69 7.03 8.86
CA GLN A 180 -12.55 7.27 7.97
C GLN A 180 -12.81 8.50 7.09
N THR A 181 -11.82 9.38 6.90
CA THR A 181 -11.93 10.49 5.94
C THR A 181 -11.53 10.04 4.53
N LYS A 182 -11.93 10.79 3.49
CA LYS A 182 -11.51 10.53 2.09
C LYS A 182 -9.98 10.50 1.96
N LYS A 183 -9.28 11.35 2.73
CA LYS A 183 -7.82 11.39 2.79
C LYS A 183 -7.25 10.09 3.37
N ASP A 184 -7.79 9.62 4.49
CA ASP A 184 -7.32 8.41 5.16
C ASP A 184 -7.54 7.18 4.27
N PHE A 185 -8.69 7.12 3.59
CA PHE A 185 -8.97 6.06 2.62
C PHE A 185 -7.91 5.98 1.52
N TYR A 186 -7.61 7.10 0.85
CA TYR A 186 -6.60 7.08 -0.21
C TYR A 186 -5.18 6.89 0.34
N ALA A 187 -4.90 7.33 1.57
CA ALA A 187 -3.62 7.02 2.20
C ALA A 187 -3.45 5.51 2.38
N ASP A 188 -4.49 4.81 2.85
CA ASP A 188 -4.47 3.36 3.01
C ASP A 188 -4.34 2.63 1.66
N GLU A 189 -5.14 3.01 0.66
CA GLU A 189 -5.08 2.38 -0.66
C GLU A 189 -3.73 2.60 -1.35
N ILE A 190 -3.13 3.79 -1.24
CA ILE A 190 -1.79 4.07 -1.77
C ILE A 190 -0.71 3.37 -0.93
N TYR A 191 -0.91 3.16 0.36
CA TYR A 191 0.03 2.39 1.18
C TYR A 191 0.11 0.93 0.75
N ASN A 192 -0.98 0.37 0.22
CA ASN A 192 -1.08 -1.04 -0.17
C ASN A 192 -0.07 -1.48 -1.26
N LEU A 193 0.53 -0.57 -2.03
CA LEU A 193 1.57 -0.90 -3.00
C LEU A 193 2.97 -1.06 -2.36
N VAL A 194 3.20 -0.49 -1.18
CA VAL A 194 4.51 -0.50 -0.51
C VAL A 194 5.11 -1.91 -0.43
N PRO A 195 4.37 -2.97 -0.02
CA PRO A 195 4.93 -4.31 0.03
C PRO A 195 5.47 -4.80 -1.32
N ALA A 196 4.75 -4.53 -2.42
CA ALA A 196 5.15 -4.94 -3.76
C ALA A 196 6.50 -4.31 -4.19
N LEU A 197 6.73 -3.07 -3.78
CA LEU A 197 7.93 -2.30 -4.13
C LEU A 197 9.08 -2.52 -3.14
N CYS A 198 8.78 -2.78 -1.87
CA CYS A 198 9.74 -2.66 -0.77
C CYS A 198 10.10 -3.98 -0.09
N MET A 199 9.35 -5.05 -0.31
CA MET A 199 9.61 -6.36 0.30
C MET A 199 10.03 -7.36 -0.77
N ASP A 200 11.00 -8.20 -0.47
CA ASP A 200 11.34 -9.34 -1.30
C ASP A 200 10.35 -10.49 -1.02
N TYR A 201 9.82 -11.06 -2.09
CA TYR A 201 8.86 -12.17 -2.07
C TYR A 201 9.55 -13.48 -2.42
#